data_AF-A0A2W5SU23-F1
#
_entry.id   AF-A0A2W5SU23-F1
#
_cell.length_a   1.000
_cell.length_b   1.000
_cell.length_c   1.000
_cell.angle_alpha   90.00
_cell.angle_beta   90.00
_cell.angle_gamma   90.00
#
_symmetry.space_group_name_H-M   'P 1'
#
loop_
_entity.id
_entity.type
_entity.pdbx_description
1 polymer ?
#
loop_
_entity_poly.entity_id
_entity_poly.type
_entity_poly.pdbx_seq_one_letter_code
_entity_poly.pdbx_strand_id
1 'polypeptide(L)'
;MKSLLKKKGFTLVELMIVVAIIGILAAIAIPNFIKFQARSKQSEAKTNLKGVFQAEKSYFAEKDTYSSAFNQVGFIPERGNRYAYRIGGAASQQRNAATLPAATGDVGLIEVDVYKIGSGAIAAPTPSGSFTATADNGSGGTLASAGISAGPNGFFVSTATGTVDNDSDNDTWAIGGSMTLTVTAGACADAQNGPSGTPVNTYNDVACP
;
A
#
# COMPACT_ATOMS: atom_id res chain seq x y z
N MET A 1 69.91 -8.55 2.28
CA MET A 1 69.53 -7.15 1.95
C MET A 1 68.06 -7.15 1.56
N LYS A 2 67.19 -6.49 2.34
CA LYS A 2 65.75 -6.36 2.02
C LYS A 2 65.56 -5.14 1.13
N SER A 3 65.19 -5.35 -0.13
CA SER A 3 64.75 -4.29 -1.04
C SER A 3 63.47 -3.66 -0.48
N LEU A 4 63.52 -2.39 -0.11
CA LEU A 4 62.34 -1.61 0.28
C LEU A 4 61.61 -1.21 -1.01
N LEU A 5 60.54 -1.94 -1.35
CA LEU A 5 59.67 -1.56 -2.46
C LEU A 5 59.13 -0.14 -2.22
N LYS A 6 59.46 0.80 -3.12
CA LYS A 6 58.90 2.16 -3.13
C LYS A 6 57.37 2.07 -3.23
N LYS A 7 56.66 2.45 -2.17
CA LYS A 7 55.21 2.66 -2.22
C LYS A 7 54.93 3.87 -3.11
N LYS A 8 54.33 3.67 -4.28
CA LYS A 8 53.74 4.76 -5.08
C LYS A 8 52.52 5.31 -4.33
N GLY A 9 52.52 6.61 -4.06
CA GLY A 9 51.36 7.32 -3.51
C GLY A 9 50.33 7.63 -4.59
N PHE A 10 49.05 7.71 -4.21
CA PHE A 10 47.95 8.16 -5.08
C PHE A 10 48.09 9.64 -5.39
N THR A 11 47.81 10.05 -6.63
CA THR A 11 47.79 11.48 -6.98
C THR A 11 46.44 12.11 -6.63
N LEU A 12 46.46 13.40 -6.31
CA LEU A 12 45.24 14.17 -6.01
C LEU A 12 44.33 14.23 -7.25
N VAL A 13 44.92 14.29 -8.45
CA VAL A 13 44.19 14.31 -9.73
C VAL A 13 43.47 12.98 -9.99
N GLU A 14 44.10 11.84 -9.69
CA GLU A 14 43.43 10.53 -9.80
C GLU A 14 42.20 10.46 -8.88
N LEU A 15 42.31 10.98 -7.65
CA LEU A 15 41.18 10.99 -6.73
C LEU A 15 40.05 11.93 -7.20
N MET A 16 40.39 13.09 -7.76
CA MET A 16 39.39 14.04 -8.29
C MET A 16 38.56 13.44 -9.44
N ILE A 17 39.19 12.74 -10.37
CA ILE A 17 38.49 12.12 -11.50
C ILE A 17 37.56 11.01 -10.99
N VAL A 18 38.02 10.22 -10.01
CA VAL A 18 37.20 9.14 -9.41
C VAL A 18 35.94 9.71 -8.75
N VAL A 19 36.07 10.77 -7.94
CA VAL A 19 34.91 11.40 -7.29
C VAL A 19 33.98 12.04 -8.31
N ALA A 20 34.51 12.64 -9.38
CA ALA A 20 33.70 13.21 -10.46
C ALA A 20 32.87 12.12 -11.19
N ILE A 21 33.47 10.98 -11.51
CA ILE A 21 32.76 9.85 -12.14
C ILE A 21 31.70 9.28 -11.19
N ILE A 22 32.02 9.06 -9.91
CA ILE A 22 31.06 8.58 -8.90
C ILE A 22 29.91 9.57 -8.75
N GLY A 23 30.18 10.87 -8.76
CA GLY A 23 29.15 11.92 -8.68
C GLY A 23 28.15 11.87 -9.84
N ILE A 24 28.63 11.70 -11.08
CA ILE A 24 27.77 11.57 -12.26
C ILE A 24 26.91 10.30 -12.18
N LEU A 25 27.51 9.17 -11.80
CA LEU A 25 26.78 7.91 -11.64
C LEU A 25 25.72 8.00 -10.54
N ALA A 26 26.06 8.60 -9.40
CA ALA A 26 25.15 8.77 -8.26
C ALA A 26 23.95 9.66 -8.61
N ALA A 27 24.16 10.75 -9.35
CA ALA A 27 23.10 11.67 -9.76
C ALA A 27 21.99 10.98 -10.57
N ILE A 28 22.34 9.99 -11.40
CA ILE A 28 21.37 9.22 -12.19
C ILE A 28 20.84 8.01 -11.39
N ALA A 29 21.70 7.34 -10.63
CA ALA A 29 21.35 6.09 -9.94
C ALA A 29 20.44 6.31 -8.73
N ILE A 30 20.67 7.33 -7.92
CA ILE A 30 19.91 7.60 -6.68
C ILE A 30 18.40 7.80 -6.94
N PRO A 31 17.96 8.71 -7.83
CA PRO A 31 16.52 8.91 -8.04
C PRO A 31 15.84 7.67 -8.63
N ASN A 32 16.55 6.91 -9.48
CA ASN A 32 16.04 5.66 -10.03
C ASN A 32 15.90 4.56 -8.98
N PHE A 33 16.88 4.46 -8.06
CA PHE A 33 16.85 3.52 -6.96
C PHE A 33 15.69 3.80 -6.00
N ILE A 34 15.42 5.07 -5.68
CA ILE A 34 14.29 5.48 -4.85
C ILE A 34 12.96 5.05 -5.51
N LYS A 35 12.77 5.33 -6.81
CA LYS A 35 11.57 4.91 -7.56
C LYS A 35 11.42 3.38 -7.61
N PHE A 36 12.52 2.65 -7.76
CA PHE A 36 12.49 1.19 -7.74
C PHE A 36 12.07 0.65 -6.37
N GLN A 37 12.61 1.21 -5.29
CA GLN A 37 12.23 0.87 -3.93
C GLN A 37 10.74 1.18 -3.69
N ALA A 38 10.24 2.31 -4.20
CA ALA A 38 8.84 2.69 -4.09
C ALA A 38 7.90 1.68 -4.78
N ARG A 39 8.21 1.30 -6.02
CA ARG A 39 7.44 0.27 -6.76
C ARG A 39 7.47 -1.08 -6.05
N SER A 40 8.59 -1.45 -5.45
CA SER A 40 8.70 -2.67 -4.64
C SER A 40 7.88 -2.62 -3.35
N LYS A 41 7.61 -1.45 -2.79
CA LYS A 41 6.70 -1.28 -1.66
C LYS A 41 5.24 -1.33 -2.13
N GLN A 42 4.91 -0.67 -3.23
CA GLN A 42 3.55 -0.68 -3.80
C GLN A 42 3.09 -2.08 -4.24
N SER A 43 4.00 -2.99 -4.60
CA SER A 43 3.64 -4.38 -4.94
C SER A 43 3.05 -5.16 -3.75
N GLU A 44 3.44 -4.81 -2.52
CA GLU A 44 2.87 -5.37 -1.28
C GLU A 44 1.37 -5.04 -1.17
N ALA A 45 1.01 -3.76 -1.35
CA ALA A 45 -0.38 -3.30 -1.34
C ALA A 45 -1.23 -4.05 -2.36
N LYS A 46 -0.75 -4.16 -3.60
CA LYS A 46 -1.45 -4.87 -4.67
C LYS A 46 -1.68 -6.35 -4.35
N THR A 47 -0.68 -7.02 -3.78
CA THR A 47 -0.75 -8.45 -3.46
C THR A 47 -1.73 -8.71 -2.33
N ASN A 48 -1.63 -7.94 -1.25
CA ASN A 48 -2.53 -8.07 -0.10
C ASN A 48 -3.97 -7.69 -0.43
N LEU A 49 -4.20 -6.63 -1.24
CA LEU A 49 -5.55 -6.28 -1.71
C LEU A 49 -6.17 -7.39 -2.57
N LYS A 50 -5.40 -8.05 -3.43
CA LYS A 50 -5.88 -9.24 -4.16
C LYS A 50 -6.21 -10.41 -3.22
N GLY A 51 -5.49 -10.54 -2.11
CA GLY A 51 -5.80 -11.48 -1.03
C GLY A 51 -7.15 -11.16 -0.38
N VAL A 52 -7.40 -9.89 -0.04
CA VAL A 52 -8.71 -9.41 0.45
C VAL A 52 -9.81 -9.77 -0.53
N PHE A 53 -9.61 -9.47 -1.82
CA PHE A 53 -10.63 -9.75 -2.83
C PHE A 53 -10.99 -11.23 -2.92
N GLN A 54 -10.01 -12.12 -2.88
CA GLN A 54 -10.26 -13.55 -2.88
C GLN A 54 -10.99 -14.00 -1.61
N ALA A 55 -10.58 -13.51 -0.43
CA ALA A 55 -11.22 -13.82 0.84
C ALA A 55 -12.70 -13.38 0.85
N GLU A 56 -12.99 -12.16 0.39
CA GLU A 56 -14.35 -11.64 0.25
C GLU A 56 -15.20 -12.44 -0.74
N LYS A 57 -14.64 -12.83 -1.90
CA LYS A 57 -15.36 -13.66 -2.88
C LYS A 57 -15.66 -15.05 -2.34
N SER A 58 -14.73 -15.66 -1.62
CA SER A 58 -14.95 -16.94 -0.93
C SER A 58 -16.03 -16.82 0.15
N TYR A 59 -15.99 -15.74 0.95
CA TYR A 59 -16.99 -15.50 1.98
C TYR A 59 -18.39 -15.26 1.39
N PHE A 60 -18.50 -14.48 0.31
CA PHE A 60 -19.75 -14.28 -0.40
C PHE A 60 -20.31 -15.58 -0.97
N ALA A 61 -19.46 -16.46 -1.52
CA ALA A 61 -19.90 -17.76 -2.02
C ALA A 61 -20.47 -18.69 -0.92
N GLU A 62 -20.11 -18.47 0.35
CA GLU A 62 -20.62 -19.25 1.48
C GLU A 62 -21.80 -18.60 2.20
N LYS A 63 -21.81 -17.26 2.28
CA LYS A 63 -22.75 -16.48 3.13
C LYS A 63 -23.70 -15.57 2.36
N ASP A 64 -23.61 -15.54 1.03
CA ASP A 64 -24.37 -14.66 0.14
C ASP A 64 -24.26 -13.17 0.51
N THR A 65 -23.18 -12.79 1.19
CA THR A 65 -22.92 -11.42 1.64
C THR A 65 -21.42 -11.18 1.79
N TYR A 66 -20.99 -9.92 1.71
CA TYR A 66 -19.61 -9.51 2.01
C TYR A 66 -19.47 -9.16 3.49
N SER A 67 -18.25 -9.16 4.03
CA SER A 67 -18.02 -8.82 5.44
C SER A 67 -17.16 -7.57 5.61
N SER A 68 -17.57 -6.70 6.53
CA SER A 68 -16.80 -5.49 6.85
C SER A 68 -15.63 -5.79 7.78
N ALA A 69 -15.32 -7.06 8.03
CA ALA A 69 -14.41 -7.51 9.06
C ALA A 69 -13.42 -8.54 8.53
N PHE A 70 -12.13 -8.18 8.49
CA PHE A 70 -11.06 -9.04 8.00
C PHE A 70 -10.93 -10.36 8.76
N ASN A 71 -11.22 -10.35 10.07
CA ASN A 71 -11.21 -11.54 10.91
C ASN A 71 -12.36 -12.51 10.60
N GLN A 72 -13.46 -12.06 9.99
CA GLN A 72 -14.57 -12.94 9.58
C GLN A 72 -14.28 -13.63 8.24
N VAL A 73 -13.56 -12.96 7.33
CA VAL A 73 -13.14 -13.54 6.05
C VAL A 73 -11.80 -14.25 6.10
N GLY A 74 -11.14 -14.27 7.27
CA GLY A 74 -9.86 -14.95 7.47
C GLY A 74 -8.67 -14.27 6.79
N PHE A 75 -8.75 -12.97 6.51
CA PHE A 75 -7.66 -12.22 5.91
C PHE A 75 -6.77 -11.56 6.97
N ILE A 76 -5.47 -11.90 6.98
CA ILE A 76 -4.45 -11.20 7.75
C ILE A 76 -3.16 -11.14 6.90
N PRO A 77 -2.59 -9.96 6.62
CA PRO A 77 -1.33 -9.85 5.89
C PRO A 77 -0.16 -10.30 6.77
N GLU A 78 0.94 -10.73 6.15
CA GLU A 78 2.17 -11.08 6.86
C GLU A 78 2.68 -9.92 7.74
N ARG A 79 3.48 -10.26 8.76
CA ARG A 79 4.13 -9.26 9.62
C ARG A 79 5.12 -8.43 8.78
N GLY A 80 5.26 -7.15 9.11
CA GLY A 80 6.06 -6.20 8.36
C GLY A 80 5.31 -5.46 7.26
N ASN A 81 3.97 -5.48 7.27
CA ASN A 81 3.17 -4.73 6.30
C ASN A 81 3.39 -3.23 6.43
N ARG A 82 3.67 -2.56 5.32
CA ARG A 82 3.87 -1.11 5.22
C ARG A 82 2.59 -0.33 4.98
N TYR A 83 1.56 -1.00 4.47
CA TYR A 83 0.25 -0.42 4.24
C TYR A 83 -0.74 -0.83 5.31
N ALA A 84 -1.56 0.10 5.78
CA ALA A 84 -2.77 -0.20 6.53
C ALA A 84 -3.88 -0.61 5.56
N TYR A 85 -4.72 -1.58 5.93
CA TYR A 85 -5.83 -2.07 5.10
C TYR A 85 -7.16 -1.78 5.78
N ARG A 86 -8.17 -1.35 5.02
CA ARG A 86 -9.52 -1.07 5.55
C ARG A 86 -10.63 -1.61 4.66
N ILE A 87 -11.69 -2.14 5.28
CA ILE A 87 -12.91 -2.61 4.59
C ILE A 87 -14.23 -2.19 5.28
N GLY A 88 -14.17 -1.52 6.44
CA GLY A 88 -15.31 -0.77 7.01
C GLY A 88 -15.77 -1.11 8.44
N GLY A 89 -15.31 -2.19 9.05
CA GLY A 89 -15.59 -2.54 10.45
C GLY A 89 -15.03 -1.57 11.48
N ALA A 90 -15.56 -1.63 12.71
CA ALA A 90 -15.32 -0.64 13.75
C ALA A 90 -13.99 -0.84 14.52
N ALA A 91 -13.50 -2.08 14.62
CA ALA A 91 -12.29 -2.38 15.37
C ALA A 91 -11.03 -2.31 14.50
N SER A 92 -9.89 -2.01 15.13
CA SER A 92 -8.58 -2.07 14.50
C SER A 92 -7.73 -3.21 15.06
N GLN A 93 -6.95 -3.84 14.19
CA GLN A 93 -5.87 -4.75 14.59
C GLN A 93 -4.58 -3.95 14.68
N GLN A 94 -4.20 -3.62 15.91
CA GLN A 94 -2.96 -2.93 16.21
C GLN A 94 -1.76 -3.84 15.97
N ARG A 95 -0.70 -3.30 15.34
CA ARG A 95 0.54 -4.05 15.03
C ARG A 95 1.78 -3.35 15.61
N ASN A 96 1.69 -2.96 16.88
CA ASN A 96 2.72 -2.20 17.61
C ASN A 96 3.51 -3.03 18.63
N ALA A 97 3.27 -4.35 18.68
CA ALA A 97 3.94 -5.26 19.61
C ALA A 97 4.46 -6.53 18.92
N ALA A 98 5.36 -7.25 19.61
CA ALA A 98 5.90 -8.53 19.16
C ALA A 98 4.81 -9.56 18.90
N THR A 99 3.85 -9.66 19.84
CA THR A 99 2.64 -10.46 19.72
C THR A 99 1.49 -9.55 19.33
N LEU A 100 0.68 -9.97 18.35
CA LEU A 100 -0.51 -9.21 17.99
C LEU A 100 -1.54 -9.31 19.13
N PRO A 101 -2.13 -8.20 19.57
CA PRO A 101 -3.24 -8.26 20.50
C PRO A 101 -4.39 -9.02 19.86
N ALA A 102 -5.15 -9.75 20.68
CA ALA A 102 -6.36 -10.39 20.20
C ALA A 102 -7.31 -9.31 19.66
N ALA A 103 -7.82 -9.54 18.45
CA ALA A 103 -8.84 -8.70 17.86
C ALA A 103 -10.05 -8.61 18.80
N THR A 104 -10.48 -7.39 19.14
CA THR A 104 -11.69 -7.17 19.92
C THR A 104 -12.80 -6.69 18.98
N GLY A 105 -13.73 -7.57 18.62
CA GLY A 105 -14.84 -7.27 17.71
C GLY A 105 -14.49 -7.42 16.22
N ASP A 106 -15.26 -6.72 15.38
CA ASP A 106 -15.19 -6.80 13.92
C ASP A 106 -14.06 -5.92 13.38
N VAL A 107 -12.96 -6.56 12.96
CA VAL A 107 -11.73 -5.89 12.54
C VAL A 107 -11.89 -5.32 11.14
N GLY A 108 -12.25 -4.05 11.05
CA GLY A 108 -12.36 -3.34 9.78
C GLY A 108 -11.09 -2.65 9.31
N LEU A 109 -10.09 -2.54 10.18
CA LEU A 109 -8.81 -1.88 9.94
C LEU A 109 -7.66 -2.77 10.42
N ILE A 110 -6.69 -3.03 9.55
CA ILE A 110 -5.41 -3.62 9.93
C ILE A 110 -4.37 -2.52 9.81
N GLU A 111 -3.71 -2.20 10.92
CA GLU A 111 -2.73 -1.11 10.96
C GLU A 111 -1.38 -1.52 10.35
N VAL A 112 -0.55 -0.53 10.04
CA VAL A 112 0.85 -0.73 9.66
C VAL A 112 1.61 -1.44 10.79
N ASP A 113 2.51 -2.36 10.46
CA ASP A 113 3.35 -3.06 11.46
C ASP A 113 4.50 -2.17 11.95
N VAL A 114 4.14 -1.17 12.75
CA VAL A 114 5.09 -0.23 13.38
C VAL A 114 6.07 -0.94 14.31
N TYR A 115 5.75 -2.15 14.79
CA TYR A 115 6.71 -2.96 15.56
C TYR A 115 7.87 -3.45 14.70
N LYS A 116 7.60 -3.91 13.47
CA LYS A 116 8.64 -4.39 12.55
C LYS A 116 9.30 -3.27 11.76
N ILE A 117 8.57 -2.19 11.47
CA ILE A 117 9.03 -1.09 10.61
C ILE A 117 9.70 0.03 11.42
N GLY A 118 9.32 0.20 12.69
CA GLY A 118 9.75 1.30 13.56
C GLY A 118 8.71 2.43 13.62
N SER A 119 8.52 2.99 14.82
CA SER A 119 7.43 3.94 15.14
C SER A 119 7.60 5.36 14.58
N GLY A 120 8.70 5.66 13.88
CA GLY A 120 8.91 6.92 13.17
C GLY A 120 8.22 6.98 11.80
N ALA A 121 7.72 5.82 11.33
CA ALA A 121 6.98 5.72 10.10
C ALA A 121 5.47 5.61 10.43
N ILE A 122 4.75 6.68 10.10
CA ILE A 122 3.30 6.72 9.86
C ILE A 122 2.40 6.77 11.11
N ALA A 123 1.86 7.96 11.39
CA ALA A 123 0.60 8.07 12.13
C ALA A 123 -0.45 7.27 11.35
N ALA A 124 -1.02 6.20 11.93
CA ALA A 124 -1.98 5.32 11.29
C ALA A 124 -2.93 6.13 10.40
N PRO A 125 -2.75 6.13 9.06
CA PRO A 125 -3.48 7.05 8.23
C PRO A 125 -4.92 6.59 8.34
N THR A 126 -5.78 7.41 8.95
CA THR A 126 -7.21 7.23 8.81
C THR A 126 -7.45 7.36 7.31
N PRO A 127 -7.82 6.27 6.61
CA PRO A 127 -7.88 6.31 5.15
C PRO A 127 -8.94 7.33 4.76
N SER A 128 -8.47 8.49 4.32
CA SER A 128 -9.26 9.63 3.87
C SER A 128 -9.06 9.81 2.36
N GLY A 129 -8.96 8.69 1.63
CA GLY A 129 -9.11 8.71 0.19
C GLY A 129 -10.58 9.01 -0.13
N SER A 130 -10.82 10.11 -0.84
CA SER A 130 -12.14 10.39 -1.42
C SER A 130 -12.27 9.58 -2.71
N PHE A 131 -13.01 8.48 -2.70
CA PHE A 131 -13.28 7.67 -3.89
C PHE A 131 -14.78 7.42 -4.01
N THR A 132 -15.29 7.09 -5.20
CA THR A 132 -16.74 6.95 -5.45
C THR A 132 -17.01 5.61 -6.13
N ALA A 133 -16.97 4.51 -5.38
CA ALA A 133 -17.25 3.20 -5.95
C ALA A 133 -18.75 3.03 -6.21
N THR A 134 -19.12 2.71 -7.45
CA THR A 134 -20.52 2.53 -7.86
C THR A 134 -20.75 1.07 -8.26
N ALA A 135 -21.90 0.50 -7.90
CA ALA A 135 -22.29 -0.86 -8.30
C ALA A 135 -22.54 -0.95 -9.82
N ASP A 136 -22.19 -2.10 -10.44
CA ASP A 136 -22.28 -2.31 -11.90
C ASP A 136 -23.70 -2.26 -12.49
N ASN A 137 -24.73 -2.40 -11.65
CA ASN A 137 -26.12 -2.49 -12.08
C ASN A 137 -26.94 -1.23 -11.73
N GLY A 138 -26.29 -0.15 -11.28
CA GLY A 138 -26.97 1.06 -10.77
C GLY A 138 -27.86 0.85 -9.53
N SER A 139 -27.96 -0.39 -9.04
CA SER A 139 -28.93 -0.84 -8.03
C SER A 139 -28.33 -1.07 -6.62
N GLY A 140 -27.05 -0.74 -6.42
CA GLY A 140 -26.32 -0.98 -5.16
C GLY A 140 -25.81 0.28 -4.47
N GLY A 141 -26.25 1.47 -4.89
CA GLY A 141 -25.74 2.73 -4.33
C GLY A 141 -24.25 2.96 -4.59
N THR A 142 -23.69 3.90 -3.84
CA THR A 142 -22.32 4.40 -4.01
C THR A 142 -21.58 4.36 -2.67
N LEU A 143 -20.37 3.82 -2.65
CA LEU A 143 -19.49 3.86 -1.48
C LEU A 143 -18.45 4.95 -1.67
N ALA A 144 -18.44 5.91 -0.74
CA ALA A 144 -17.49 7.02 -0.71
C ALA A 144 -16.18 6.71 0.06
N SER A 145 -16.16 5.54 0.72
CA SER A 145 -15.08 5.08 1.60
C SER A 145 -15.07 3.55 1.66
N ALA A 146 -14.04 2.97 2.28
CA ALA A 146 -13.93 1.52 2.41
C ALA A 146 -15.14 1.00 3.19
N GLY A 147 -15.77 -0.05 2.69
CA GLY A 147 -17.08 -0.45 3.16
C GLY A 147 -17.74 -1.50 2.29
N ILE A 148 -18.97 -1.84 2.64
CA ILE A 148 -19.83 -2.75 1.90
C ILE A 148 -21.16 -2.09 1.60
N SER A 149 -21.61 -2.25 0.37
CA SER A 149 -23.02 -2.10 0.02
C SER A 149 -23.73 -3.41 0.33
N ALA A 150 -24.67 -3.37 1.27
CA ALA A 150 -25.52 -4.51 1.60
C ALA A 150 -26.48 -4.86 0.44
N GLY A 151 -26.91 -6.13 0.39
CA GLY A 151 -27.95 -6.62 -0.50
C GLY A 151 -27.50 -7.76 -1.43
N PRO A 152 -28.44 -8.40 -2.18
CA PRO A 152 -28.16 -9.55 -3.03
C PRO A 152 -27.19 -9.26 -4.20
N ASN A 153 -27.13 -7.99 -4.61
CA ASN A 153 -26.18 -7.48 -5.61
C ASN A 153 -25.18 -6.51 -4.97
N GLY A 154 -24.88 -6.73 -3.69
CA GLY A 154 -23.94 -5.92 -2.93
C GLY A 154 -22.54 -5.98 -3.52
N PHE A 155 -21.70 -5.06 -3.10
CA PHE A 155 -20.28 -5.02 -3.44
C PHE A 155 -19.50 -4.51 -2.23
N PHE A 156 -18.20 -4.76 -2.22
CA PHE A 156 -17.30 -4.21 -1.22
C PHE A 156 -16.25 -3.33 -1.88
N VAL A 157 -15.67 -2.44 -1.08
CA VAL A 157 -14.45 -1.73 -1.42
C VAL A 157 -13.50 -1.82 -0.24
N SER A 158 -12.28 -2.24 -0.54
CA SER A 158 -11.17 -2.24 0.42
C SER A 158 -10.08 -1.29 -0.05
N THR A 159 -9.45 -0.61 0.89
CA THR A 159 -8.36 0.32 0.62
C THR A 159 -7.09 -0.09 1.35
N ALA A 160 -5.94 0.22 0.75
CA ALA A 160 -4.64 0.14 1.39
C ALA A 160 -3.99 1.53 1.38
N THR A 161 -3.55 2.03 2.54
CA THR A 161 -2.92 3.36 2.69
C THR A 161 -1.60 3.25 3.44
N GLY A 162 -0.55 3.90 2.94
CA GLY A 162 0.75 3.95 3.60
C GLY A 162 1.72 4.90 2.91
N THR A 163 2.84 5.23 3.56
CA THR A 163 3.88 6.12 3.02
C THR A 163 4.99 5.27 2.41
N VAL A 164 5.38 5.61 1.19
CA VAL A 164 6.32 4.80 0.41
C VAL A 164 7.74 5.37 0.40
N ASP A 165 7.89 6.66 0.63
CA ASP A 165 9.14 7.42 0.59
C ASP A 165 9.39 8.24 1.87
N ASN A 166 8.64 7.95 2.94
CA ASN A 166 8.86 8.51 4.28
C ASN A 166 8.66 10.04 4.35
N ASP A 167 7.69 10.53 3.60
CA ASP A 167 7.15 11.87 3.73
C ASP A 167 5.81 11.87 4.50
N SER A 168 5.10 12.99 4.47
CA SER A 168 3.79 13.14 5.12
C SER A 168 2.61 12.73 4.23
N ASP A 169 2.86 12.50 2.94
CA ASP A 169 1.83 12.17 1.97
C ASP A 169 1.64 10.65 1.94
N ASN A 170 0.45 10.20 1.54
CA ASN A 170 0.11 8.78 1.58
C ASN A 170 -0.32 8.25 0.22
N ASP A 171 0.35 7.20 -0.23
CA ASP A 171 -0.13 6.34 -1.30
C ASP A 171 -1.41 5.62 -0.86
N THR A 172 -2.49 5.73 -1.65
CA THR A 172 -3.74 4.99 -1.41
C THR A 172 -4.12 4.13 -2.60
N TRP A 173 -4.31 2.85 -2.35
CA TRP A 173 -4.80 1.86 -3.32
C TRP A 173 -6.21 1.42 -2.95
N ALA A 174 -7.03 1.09 -3.93
CA ALA A 174 -8.37 0.55 -3.71
C ALA A 174 -8.61 -0.70 -4.56
N ILE A 175 -9.41 -1.62 -4.06
CA ILE A 175 -9.91 -2.78 -4.79
C ILE A 175 -11.40 -2.94 -4.51
N GLY A 176 -12.17 -3.27 -5.54
CA GLY A 176 -13.62 -3.40 -5.46
C GLY A 176 -14.13 -4.75 -5.93
N GLY A 177 -15.27 -5.16 -5.36
CA GLY A 177 -16.06 -6.31 -5.79
C GLY A 177 -16.93 -6.06 -7.03
N SER A 178 -17.04 -4.81 -7.50
CA SER A 178 -17.73 -4.39 -8.73
C SER A 178 -16.79 -4.37 -9.95
N MET A 179 -17.35 -4.50 -11.15
CA MET A 179 -16.73 -4.51 -12.47
C MET A 179 -16.22 -3.13 -12.90
N THR A 180 -16.78 -2.03 -12.35
CA THR A 180 -16.23 -0.68 -12.53
C THR A 180 -16.05 0.03 -11.18
N LEU A 181 -14.83 -0.02 -10.64
CA LEU A 181 -14.43 0.85 -9.53
C LEU A 181 -14.06 2.22 -10.09
N THR A 182 -14.95 3.22 -9.94
CA THR A 182 -14.66 4.61 -10.32
C THR A 182 -14.03 5.37 -9.15
N VAL A 183 -12.76 5.72 -9.26
CA VAL A 183 -12.08 6.52 -8.25
C VAL A 183 -12.17 7.98 -8.66
N THR A 184 -12.68 8.87 -7.80
CA THR A 184 -12.61 10.31 -8.05
C THR A 184 -11.15 10.76 -7.94
N ALA A 185 -10.41 10.67 -9.05
CA ALA A 185 -9.00 11.03 -9.11
C ALA A 185 -8.82 12.51 -8.79
N GLY A 186 -8.04 12.80 -7.75
CA GLY A 186 -7.19 13.99 -7.77
C GLY A 186 -6.13 13.87 -8.89
N ALA A 187 -5.33 14.90 -9.12
CA ALA A 187 -4.34 14.96 -10.21
C ALA A 187 -3.32 13.80 -10.25
N CYS A 188 -3.25 13.00 -9.19
CA CYS A 188 -2.24 11.97 -8.94
C CYS A 188 -2.78 10.52 -8.94
N ALA A 189 -4.04 10.27 -9.30
CA ALA A 189 -4.59 8.90 -9.33
C ALA A 189 -4.40 8.24 -10.71
N ASP A 190 -4.33 6.90 -10.74
CA ASP A 190 -4.37 6.13 -11.98
C ASP A 190 -5.75 6.26 -12.67
N ALA A 191 -5.80 5.93 -13.96
CA ALA A 191 -7.02 6.00 -14.78
C ALA A 191 -8.21 5.35 -14.05
N GLN A 192 -9.30 6.10 -13.97
CA GLN A 192 -10.36 5.98 -12.97
C GLN A 192 -11.16 4.67 -12.98
N ASN A 193 -10.89 3.70 -13.85
CA ASN A 193 -11.71 2.50 -14.00
C ASN A 193 -10.83 1.26 -14.12
N GLY A 194 -10.81 0.44 -13.06
CA GLY A 194 -10.22 -0.90 -13.07
C GLY A 194 -11.32 -1.97 -13.09
N PRO A 195 -11.13 -3.11 -13.79
CA PRO A 195 -12.04 -4.23 -13.68
C PRO A 195 -12.02 -4.80 -12.26
N SER A 196 -13.10 -5.48 -11.88
CA SER A 196 -13.24 -6.15 -10.58
C SER A 196 -11.99 -6.96 -10.21
N GLY A 197 -11.52 -6.82 -8.97
CA GLY A 197 -10.35 -7.54 -8.49
C GLY A 197 -8.99 -7.01 -8.95
N THR A 198 -8.96 -5.88 -9.67
CA THR A 198 -7.71 -5.19 -10.00
C THR A 198 -7.49 -4.03 -9.04
N PRO A 199 -6.40 -4.02 -8.23
CA PRO A 199 -6.05 -2.86 -7.43
C PRO A 199 -5.82 -1.63 -8.31
N VAL A 200 -6.53 -0.55 -8.02
CA VAL A 200 -6.40 0.76 -8.68
C VAL A 200 -5.68 1.70 -7.74
N ASN A 201 -4.72 2.47 -8.26
CA ASN A 201 -4.09 3.52 -7.48
C ASN A 201 -5.02 4.73 -7.41
N THR A 202 -5.44 5.09 -6.20
CA THR A 202 -6.34 6.22 -5.96
C THR A 202 -5.61 7.53 -5.66
N TYR A 203 -4.34 7.44 -5.28
CA TYR A 203 -3.46 8.58 -5.08
C TYR A 203 -2.01 8.09 -4.98
N ASN A 204 -1.14 8.63 -5.85
CA ASN A 204 0.28 8.33 -5.91
C ASN A 204 1.11 9.60 -5.75
N ASP A 205 1.64 9.86 -4.56
CA ASP A 205 2.52 11.02 -4.30
C ASP A 205 3.88 10.86 -4.99
N VAL A 206 4.46 9.67 -5.00
CA VAL A 206 5.78 9.41 -5.63
C VAL A 206 5.82 9.75 -7.13
N ALA A 207 4.68 9.66 -7.82
CA ALA A 207 4.57 9.96 -9.25
C ALA A 207 4.10 11.39 -9.55
N CYS A 208 3.71 12.15 -8.53
CA CYS A 208 3.04 13.45 -8.65
C CYS A 208 3.89 14.54 -7.96
N PRO A 209 4.57 15.41 -8.71
CA PRO A 209 5.39 16.49 -8.15
C PRO A 209 4.56 17.66 -7.59
#